data_AF-A0A2N3ANH6-F1
#
_entry.id   AF-A0A2N3ANH6-F1
#
_cell.length_a   1.000
_cell.length_b   1.000
_cell.length_c   1.000
_cell.angle_alpha   90.00
_cell.angle_beta   90.00
_cell.angle_gamma   90.00
#
_symmetry.space_group_name_H-M   'P 1'
#
loop_
_entity.id
_entity.type
_entity.pdbx_description
1 polymer ?
#
loop_
_entity_poly.entity_id
_entity_poly.type
_entity_poly.pdbx_seq_one_letter_code
_entity_poly.pdbx_strand_id
1 'polypeptide(L)'
;MKKNLLITLLLLVLLGLISISCTGCLSWLFPEPNNPPVVTSASITTATVGLSYTYDVNATDPDGDTLTYSLTISPTGMTINSSTGLISWTPISAQIGDNNVTVEVSDGKLTDTQTFTITVGSEATDPTGGSEVTTSRRAVMWELFVGPACNRCASIMGDVITLRKEYGYDELVILEEYGWDYGDYTGWGIADVISRYIDYSYYIGSNEGGFPAAYFNGVNQFVYYGDRGYTNYKAAIEAEIDKPFIVSITAGYSVSGRTVTINGNITNVSADALNNLVVEAMVYENDVYSEKWEKNVDHVVRDIITYKESGQTIDSLSAEESYEFSLTSSNLSKVHDMSNIHVVVYVQLPNSPTKEIIQALYIE
;
A
#
# COMPACT_ATOMS: atom_id res chain seq x y z
N MET A 1 -64.34 -54.66 4.31
CA MET A 1 -63.92 -53.27 4.60
C MET A 1 -62.89 -53.28 5.71
N LYS A 2 -61.72 -52.68 5.45
CA LYS A 2 -60.77 -52.10 6.41
C LYS A 2 -60.65 -52.82 7.78
N LYS A 3 -59.73 -53.77 7.85
CA LYS A 3 -58.85 -54.13 8.99
C LYS A 3 -58.26 -55.50 8.68
N ASN A 4 -56.93 -55.64 8.77
CA ASN A 4 -56.13 -56.88 8.60
C ASN A 4 -55.16 -56.97 7.41
N LEU A 5 -54.76 -55.85 6.78
CA LEU A 5 -53.57 -55.87 5.90
C LEU A 5 -52.26 -55.56 6.66
N LEU A 6 -52.33 -55.18 7.94
CA LEU A 6 -51.15 -54.83 8.75
C LEU A 6 -50.57 -56.00 9.56
N ILE A 7 -51.24 -57.16 9.58
CA ILE A 7 -50.79 -58.33 10.37
C ILE A 7 -50.16 -59.41 9.48
N THR A 8 -50.43 -59.40 8.17
CA THR A 8 -49.86 -60.39 7.24
C THR A 8 -48.44 -60.04 6.77
N LEU A 9 -47.97 -58.80 6.96
CA LEU A 9 -46.57 -58.44 6.72
C LEU A 9 -45.66 -58.71 7.93
N LEU A 10 -46.25 -58.90 9.12
CA LEU A 10 -45.50 -59.20 10.35
C LEU A 10 -45.31 -60.70 10.61
N LEU A 11 -46.04 -61.57 9.89
CA LEU A 11 -45.98 -63.04 10.10
C LEU A 11 -45.00 -63.78 9.18
N LEU A 12 -44.37 -63.11 8.21
CA LEU A 12 -43.38 -63.71 7.31
C LEU A 12 -41.93 -63.56 7.78
N VAL A 13 -41.70 -63.00 8.98
CA VAL A 13 -40.35 -62.83 9.55
C VAL A 13 -39.98 -63.98 10.52
N LEU A 14 -40.92 -64.84 10.94
CA LEU A 14 -40.63 -65.82 12.01
C LEU A 14 -40.24 -67.25 11.54
N LEU A 15 -40.27 -67.59 10.25
CA LEU A 15 -39.84 -68.92 9.80
C LEU A 15 -39.16 -68.83 8.42
N GLY A 16 -37.83 -68.84 8.43
CA GLY A 16 -37.02 -69.26 7.28
C GLY A 16 -36.51 -68.16 6.35
N LEU A 17 -35.24 -67.81 6.54
CA LEU A 17 -34.24 -67.55 5.50
C LEU A 17 -34.77 -67.02 4.15
N ILE A 18 -35.13 -65.74 4.11
CA ILE A 18 -34.74 -64.92 2.97
C ILE A 18 -33.73 -63.94 3.53
N SER A 19 -32.45 -64.28 3.41
CA SER A 19 -31.37 -63.31 3.50
C SER A 19 -31.51 -62.37 2.31
N ILE A 20 -32.38 -61.36 2.43
CA ILE A 20 -32.28 -60.17 1.61
C ILE A 20 -31.04 -59.44 2.12
N SER A 21 -29.87 -59.92 1.69
CA SER A 21 -28.65 -59.12 1.68
C SER A 21 -28.79 -58.06 0.59
N CYS A 22 -29.80 -57.21 0.71
CA CYS A 22 -29.79 -55.95 0.04
C CYS A 22 -29.23 -54.96 1.05
N THR A 23 -27.90 -54.93 1.11
CA THR A 23 -27.11 -53.91 1.82
C THR A 23 -27.42 -52.48 1.33
N GLY A 24 -28.33 -52.30 0.36
CA GLY A 24 -28.87 -51.02 -0.08
C GLY A 24 -30.40 -50.86 0.00
N CYS A 25 -31.15 -51.75 0.66
CA CYS A 25 -32.63 -51.58 0.77
C CYS A 25 -33.08 -50.82 2.02
N LEU A 26 -32.20 -50.60 3.01
CA LEU A 26 -32.52 -49.80 4.19
C LEU A 26 -32.30 -48.28 3.99
N SER A 27 -31.71 -47.84 2.88
CA SER A 27 -31.50 -46.41 2.58
C SER A 27 -32.76 -45.68 2.09
N TRP A 28 -33.93 -46.32 2.12
CA TRP A 28 -35.20 -45.79 1.60
C TRP A 28 -36.24 -45.47 2.69
N LEU A 29 -35.83 -45.37 3.97
CA LEU A 29 -36.76 -45.09 5.07
C LEU A 29 -36.34 -44.00 6.06
N PHE A 30 -35.14 -43.43 5.95
CA PHE A 30 -34.72 -42.28 6.75
C PHE A 30 -33.90 -41.31 5.89
N PRO A 31 -34.30 -40.04 5.72
CA PRO A 31 -33.44 -39.03 5.12
C PRO A 31 -32.17 -38.87 5.97
N GLU A 32 -31.03 -38.58 5.33
CA GLU A 32 -29.81 -38.30 6.09
C GLU A 32 -30.04 -37.12 7.05
N PRO A 33 -29.55 -37.18 8.30
CA PRO A 33 -29.66 -36.06 9.23
C PRO A 33 -28.95 -34.82 8.67
N ASN A 34 -29.63 -33.67 8.71
CA ASN A 34 -29.08 -32.41 8.27
C ASN A 34 -27.96 -31.92 9.20
N ASN A 35 -26.89 -31.39 8.64
CA ASN A 35 -25.76 -30.77 9.30
C ASN A 35 -25.86 -29.26 9.18
N PRO A 36 -25.48 -28.47 10.19
CA PRO A 36 -25.53 -27.02 10.10
C PRO A 36 -24.46 -26.48 9.12
N PRO A 37 -24.67 -25.28 8.57
CA PRO A 37 -23.60 -24.57 7.87
C PRO A 37 -22.42 -24.26 8.81
N VAL A 38 -21.28 -23.89 8.24
CA VAL A 38 -20.09 -23.50 9.00
C VAL A 38 -19.51 -22.22 8.40
N VAL A 39 -19.43 -21.15 9.19
CA VAL A 39 -18.71 -19.93 8.80
C VAL A 39 -17.21 -20.19 8.79
N THR A 40 -16.55 -19.82 7.70
CA THR A 40 -15.13 -20.10 7.44
C THR A 40 -14.26 -18.86 7.32
N SER A 41 -14.84 -17.67 7.06
CA SER A 41 -14.05 -16.43 7.01
C SER A 41 -13.82 -15.82 8.40
N ALA A 42 -12.73 -15.08 8.54
CA ALA A 42 -12.44 -14.31 9.74
C ALA A 42 -13.04 -12.90 9.63
N SER A 43 -13.63 -12.41 10.72
CA SER A 43 -14.26 -11.08 10.77
C SER A 43 -13.24 -9.94 10.70
N ILE A 44 -13.60 -8.85 10.03
CA ILE A 44 -12.85 -7.59 10.06
C ILE A 44 -13.36 -6.75 11.24
N THR A 45 -12.48 -6.41 12.17
CA THR A 45 -12.87 -5.81 13.48
C THR A 45 -12.55 -4.32 13.60
N THR A 46 -12.22 -3.65 12.49
CA THR A 46 -11.87 -2.22 12.47
C THR A 46 -12.59 -1.49 11.34
N ALA A 47 -13.07 -0.28 11.62
CA ALA A 47 -13.65 0.62 10.62
C ALA A 47 -13.35 2.08 10.98
N THR A 48 -13.57 2.99 10.03
CA THR A 48 -13.36 4.43 10.23
C THR A 48 -14.62 5.17 9.84
N VAL A 49 -14.99 6.18 10.65
CA VAL A 49 -16.10 7.08 10.32
C VAL A 49 -15.95 7.63 8.90
N GLY A 50 -17.04 7.64 8.14
CA GLY A 50 -17.09 8.21 6.78
C GLY A 50 -16.51 7.33 5.67
N LEU A 51 -15.77 6.26 6.01
CA LEU A 51 -15.21 5.32 5.03
C LEU A 51 -16.10 4.10 4.84
N SER A 52 -16.09 3.54 3.62
CA SER A 52 -16.82 2.31 3.31
C SER A 52 -16.13 1.12 3.98
N TYR A 53 -16.88 0.40 4.80
CA TYR A 53 -16.53 -0.89 5.37
C TYR A 53 -17.23 -1.99 4.56
N THR A 54 -16.46 -2.98 4.11
CA THR A 54 -16.96 -4.16 3.38
C THR A 54 -16.38 -5.43 3.96
N TYR A 55 -17.20 -6.46 4.15
CA TYR A 55 -16.74 -7.76 4.65
C TYR A 55 -17.51 -8.90 3.98
N ASP A 56 -16.80 -9.86 3.39
CA ASP A 56 -17.39 -11.04 2.76
C ASP A 56 -17.46 -12.23 3.75
N VAL A 57 -18.68 -12.59 4.14
CA VAL A 57 -18.91 -13.71 5.06
C VAL A 57 -18.99 -15.00 4.25
N ASN A 58 -17.96 -15.84 4.37
CA ASN A 58 -17.90 -17.11 3.65
C ASN A 58 -18.32 -18.25 4.58
N ALA A 59 -19.24 -19.09 4.12
CA ALA A 59 -19.66 -20.29 4.82
C ALA A 59 -19.78 -21.48 3.87
N THR A 60 -19.69 -22.70 4.42
CA THR A 60 -19.91 -23.95 3.68
C THR A 60 -20.96 -24.80 4.36
N ASP A 61 -21.73 -25.54 3.56
CA ASP A 61 -22.70 -26.50 4.04
C ASP A 61 -22.23 -27.94 3.74
N PRO A 62 -22.18 -28.85 4.73
CA PRO A 62 -21.77 -30.24 4.50
C PRO A 62 -22.71 -31.02 3.58
N ASP A 63 -23.99 -30.68 3.55
CA ASP A 63 -25.03 -31.37 2.76
C ASP A 63 -25.20 -30.72 1.37
N GLY A 64 -24.56 -29.57 1.14
CA GLY A 64 -24.62 -28.81 -0.12
C GLY A 64 -25.87 -27.95 -0.27
N ASP A 65 -26.58 -27.67 0.83
CA ASP A 65 -27.77 -26.83 0.85
C ASP A 65 -27.45 -25.36 0.52
N THR A 66 -28.44 -24.62 -0.01
CA THR A 66 -28.27 -23.20 -0.34
C THR A 66 -28.26 -22.34 0.91
N LEU A 67 -27.24 -21.49 1.04
CA LEU A 67 -27.05 -20.65 2.21
C LEU A 67 -27.72 -19.28 2.08
N THR A 68 -28.32 -18.83 3.17
CA THR A 68 -28.88 -17.48 3.33
C THR A 68 -28.20 -16.76 4.49
N TYR A 69 -27.79 -15.52 4.25
CA TYR A 69 -27.06 -14.70 5.22
C TYR A 69 -27.94 -13.58 5.78
N SER A 70 -27.85 -13.33 7.08
CA SER A 70 -28.55 -12.22 7.73
C SER A 70 -27.77 -11.61 8.88
N LEU A 71 -28.06 -10.35 9.20
CA LEU A 71 -27.53 -9.64 10.37
C LEU A 71 -28.57 -9.69 11.48
N THR A 72 -28.27 -10.38 12.58
CA THR A 72 -29.16 -10.43 13.76
C THR A 72 -28.82 -9.34 14.78
N ILE A 73 -27.58 -8.86 14.77
CA ILE A 73 -27.12 -7.66 15.49
C ILE A 73 -26.26 -6.86 14.52
N SER A 74 -26.53 -5.56 14.37
CA SER A 74 -25.71 -4.67 13.56
C SER A 74 -25.85 -3.20 13.96
N PRO A 75 -24.83 -2.37 13.70
CA PRO A 75 -24.95 -0.92 13.80
C PRO A 75 -25.90 -0.39 12.72
N THR A 76 -26.57 0.72 13.01
CA THR A 76 -27.45 1.41 12.05
C THR A 76 -26.75 1.67 10.73
N GLY A 77 -27.41 1.33 9.61
CA GLY A 77 -26.91 1.55 8.25
C GLY A 77 -26.05 0.40 7.70
N MET A 78 -25.71 -0.61 8.50
CA MET A 78 -25.05 -1.82 8.01
C MET A 78 -26.06 -2.73 7.32
N THR A 79 -25.66 -3.29 6.17
CA THR A 79 -26.46 -4.21 5.36
C THR A 79 -25.67 -5.44 5.00
N ILE A 80 -26.36 -6.55 4.69
CA ILE A 80 -25.76 -7.77 4.17
C ILE A 80 -26.56 -8.25 2.95
N ASN A 81 -25.86 -8.71 1.91
CA ASN A 81 -26.49 -9.41 0.80
C ASN A 81 -26.81 -10.84 1.22
N SER A 82 -28.10 -11.19 1.20
CA SER A 82 -28.59 -12.48 1.71
C SER A 82 -28.11 -13.69 0.92
N SER A 83 -27.66 -13.51 -0.33
CA SER A 83 -27.20 -14.60 -1.20
C SER A 83 -25.68 -14.70 -1.29
N THR A 84 -24.95 -13.60 -1.08
CA THR A 84 -23.49 -13.59 -1.20
C THR A 84 -22.76 -13.48 0.12
N GLY A 85 -23.40 -13.02 1.20
CA GLY A 85 -22.74 -12.77 2.48
C GLY A 85 -21.97 -11.44 2.56
N LEU A 86 -22.01 -10.60 1.50
CA LEU A 86 -21.30 -9.33 1.47
C LEU A 86 -21.98 -8.30 2.38
N ILE A 87 -21.27 -7.91 3.44
CA ILE A 87 -21.61 -6.80 4.32
C ILE A 87 -21.12 -5.49 3.72
N SER A 88 -21.98 -4.47 3.76
CA SER A 88 -21.65 -3.09 3.39
C SER A 88 -22.12 -2.13 4.48
N TRP A 89 -21.24 -1.21 4.90
CA TRP A 89 -21.52 -0.22 5.93
C TRP A 89 -20.66 1.04 5.77
N THR A 90 -21.16 2.19 6.18
CA THR A 90 -20.37 3.43 6.31
C THR A 90 -20.65 4.01 7.70
N PRO A 91 -19.71 3.89 8.66
CA PRO A 91 -19.94 4.36 10.02
C PRO A 91 -20.10 5.88 10.07
N ILE A 92 -20.99 6.37 10.94
CA ILE A 92 -21.16 7.80 11.23
C ILE A 92 -20.50 8.16 12.57
N SER A 93 -20.28 9.45 12.82
CA SER A 93 -19.58 9.93 14.04
C SER A 93 -20.22 9.45 15.35
N ALA A 94 -21.54 9.21 15.37
CA ALA A 94 -22.24 8.67 16.54
C ALA A 94 -21.90 7.20 16.85
N GLN A 95 -21.17 6.53 15.95
CA GLN A 95 -20.80 5.11 16.02
C GLN A 95 -19.31 4.91 16.32
N ILE A 96 -18.56 5.95 16.71
CA ILE A 96 -17.17 5.81 17.18
C ILE A 96 -17.10 4.91 18.41
N GLY A 97 -16.09 4.05 18.47
CA GLY A 97 -15.92 3.02 19.50
C GLY A 97 -16.46 1.66 19.06
N ASP A 98 -16.80 0.82 20.03
CA ASP A 98 -17.12 -0.58 19.77
C ASP A 98 -18.56 -0.77 19.29
N ASN A 99 -18.72 -1.45 18.16
CA ASN A 99 -20.00 -1.80 17.54
C ASN A 99 -20.10 -3.32 17.37
N ASN A 100 -21.09 -3.94 18.01
CA ASN A 100 -21.28 -5.38 17.91
C ASN A 100 -21.98 -5.75 16.61
N VAL A 101 -21.52 -6.85 16.02
CA VAL A 101 -22.10 -7.45 14.82
C VAL A 101 -22.29 -8.95 15.08
N THR A 102 -23.48 -9.46 14.73
CA THR A 102 -23.75 -10.89 14.69
C THR A 102 -24.33 -11.24 13.33
N VAL A 103 -23.63 -12.11 12.62
CA VAL A 103 -24.08 -12.70 11.36
C VAL A 103 -24.66 -14.08 11.64
N GLU A 104 -25.79 -14.38 11.04
CA GLU A 104 -26.38 -15.72 11.00
C GLU A 104 -26.37 -16.23 9.56
N VAL A 105 -25.91 -17.47 9.39
CA VAL A 105 -25.95 -18.22 8.13
C VAL A 105 -26.89 -19.40 8.31
N SER A 106 -27.88 -19.54 7.43
CA SER A 106 -28.86 -20.62 7.47
C SER A 106 -28.89 -21.43 6.18
N ASP A 107 -29.04 -22.74 6.31
CA ASP A 107 -29.35 -23.69 5.22
C ASP A 107 -30.89 -23.87 5.02
N GLY A 108 -31.71 -23.14 5.79
CA GLY A 108 -33.18 -23.27 5.83
C GLY A 108 -33.73 -24.23 6.89
N LYS A 109 -32.88 -24.95 7.64
CA LYS A 109 -33.25 -25.87 8.73
C LYS A 109 -32.44 -25.60 10.01
N LEU A 110 -31.13 -25.43 9.89
CA LEU A 110 -30.16 -25.14 10.94
C LEU A 110 -29.41 -23.84 10.62
N THR A 111 -28.66 -23.35 11.60
CA THR A 111 -27.90 -22.11 11.49
C THR A 111 -26.53 -22.21 12.14
N ASP A 112 -25.62 -21.37 11.66
CA ASP A 112 -24.36 -21.04 12.33
C ASP A 112 -24.24 -19.52 12.48
N THR A 113 -23.49 -19.09 13.49
CA THR A 113 -23.40 -17.68 13.88
C THR A 113 -21.97 -17.24 14.10
N GLN A 114 -21.64 -16.05 13.62
CA GLN A 114 -20.38 -15.37 13.91
C GLN A 114 -20.67 -14.04 14.59
N THR A 115 -20.13 -13.86 15.81
CA THR A 115 -20.22 -12.61 16.57
C THR A 115 -18.84 -11.98 16.69
N PHE A 116 -18.76 -10.69 16.42
CA PHE A 116 -17.55 -9.89 16.53
C PHE A 116 -17.87 -8.44 16.87
N THR A 117 -16.85 -7.70 17.30
CA THR A 117 -16.94 -6.28 17.61
C THR A 117 -16.07 -5.52 16.62
N ILE A 118 -16.65 -4.51 15.97
CA ILE A 118 -15.92 -3.57 15.13
C ILE A 118 -15.61 -2.33 15.98
N THR A 119 -14.32 -2.07 16.19
CA THR A 119 -13.87 -0.82 16.78
C THR A 119 -13.80 0.25 15.68
N VAL A 120 -14.68 1.25 15.78
CA VAL A 120 -14.74 2.38 14.86
C VAL A 120 -13.85 3.51 15.37
N GLY A 121 -12.82 3.86 14.61
CA GLY A 121 -12.05 5.07 14.84
C GLY A 121 -12.79 6.31 14.33
N SER A 122 -12.58 7.46 14.97
CA SER A 122 -12.88 8.74 14.34
C SER A 122 -12.03 8.89 13.08
N GLU A 123 -12.58 9.49 12.02
CA GLU A 123 -11.72 10.17 11.06
C GLU A 123 -10.91 11.21 11.86
N ALA A 124 -9.59 11.20 11.73
CA ALA A 124 -8.75 12.10 12.50
C ALA A 124 -9.15 13.56 12.19
N THR A 125 -9.87 14.23 13.10
CA THR A 125 -9.94 15.69 13.12
C THR A 125 -8.73 16.23 13.87
N ASP A 126 -7.56 15.92 13.33
CA ASP A 126 -6.25 16.53 13.57
C ASP A 126 -5.39 16.05 12.39
N PRO A 127 -4.62 16.90 11.70
CA PRO A 127 -4.01 16.49 10.46
C PRO A 127 -2.96 15.45 10.85
N THR A 128 -3.10 14.22 10.36
CA THR A 128 -2.31 13.05 10.79
C THR A 128 -0.82 13.34 10.61
N GLY A 129 -0.20 13.90 11.65
CA GLY A 129 1.15 14.38 11.58
C GLY A 129 2.07 13.47 12.34
N GLY A 130 3.05 12.93 11.63
CA GLY A 130 4.17 12.25 12.26
C GLY A 130 4.93 13.20 13.17
N SER A 131 5.60 12.62 14.17
CA SER A 131 6.62 13.35 14.93
C SER A 131 7.65 13.93 13.97
N GLU A 132 8.17 15.12 14.30
CA GLU A 132 9.24 15.72 13.51
C GLU A 132 10.44 14.77 13.40
N VAL A 133 10.89 14.55 12.17
CA VAL A 133 12.09 13.76 11.86
C VAL A 133 13.19 14.73 11.46
N THR A 134 14.39 14.55 12.01
CA THR A 134 15.55 15.40 11.73
C THR A 134 16.70 14.57 11.16
N THR A 135 17.30 15.05 10.07
CA THR A 135 18.51 14.45 9.51
C THR A 135 19.68 14.61 10.47
N SER A 136 20.44 13.53 10.71
CA SER A 136 21.63 13.57 11.59
C SER A 136 22.96 13.45 10.84
N ARG A 137 22.91 13.15 9.54
CA ARG A 137 24.06 12.98 8.64
C ARG A 137 23.62 13.20 7.19
N ARG A 138 24.58 13.19 6.26
CA ARG A 138 24.29 13.30 4.83
C ARG A 138 23.55 12.06 4.35
N ALA A 139 22.46 12.27 3.63
CA ALA A 139 21.69 11.21 2.99
C ALA A 139 21.93 11.21 1.47
N VAL A 140 21.87 10.01 0.90
CA VAL A 140 21.91 9.79 -0.54
C VAL A 140 20.50 9.54 -1.03
N MET A 141 20.04 10.35 -1.97
CA MET A 141 18.83 10.11 -2.73
C MET A 141 19.20 9.38 -4.00
N TRP A 142 18.76 8.12 -4.12
CA TRP A 142 18.92 7.29 -5.30
C TRP A 142 17.63 7.30 -6.12
N GLU A 143 17.67 8.04 -7.22
CA GLU A 143 16.61 8.11 -8.22
C GLU A 143 16.83 7.02 -9.25
N LEU A 144 16.07 5.94 -9.11
CA LEU A 144 16.16 4.76 -9.96
C LEU A 144 15.03 4.79 -11.00
N PHE A 145 15.36 5.21 -12.21
CA PHE A 145 14.41 5.17 -13.31
C PHE A 145 14.29 3.76 -13.86
N VAL A 146 13.06 3.26 -13.81
CA VAL A 146 12.66 1.96 -14.32
C VAL A 146 11.52 2.12 -15.32
N GLY A 147 11.23 1.05 -16.05
CA GLY A 147 10.09 1.04 -16.96
C GLY A 147 9.39 -0.31 -16.90
N PRO A 148 8.05 -0.36 -17.08
CA PRO A 148 7.31 -1.61 -17.04
C PRO A 148 7.77 -2.58 -18.13
N ALA A 149 8.32 -2.11 -19.26
CA ALA A 149 8.87 -2.97 -20.32
C ALA A 149 10.35 -3.38 -20.11
N CYS A 150 10.96 -2.99 -18.99
CA CYS A 150 12.38 -3.19 -18.73
C CYS A 150 12.66 -4.59 -18.17
N ASN A 151 12.95 -5.55 -19.04
CA ASN A 151 13.32 -6.92 -18.63
C ASN A 151 14.55 -6.98 -17.71
N ARG A 152 15.42 -5.96 -17.73
CA ARG A 152 16.63 -5.89 -16.91
C ARG A 152 16.40 -5.23 -15.55
N CYS A 153 15.30 -4.50 -15.36
CA CYS A 153 15.03 -3.79 -14.11
C CYS A 153 14.75 -4.77 -12.97
N ALA A 154 14.15 -5.93 -13.27
CA ALA A 154 14.02 -7.01 -12.29
C ALA A 154 15.37 -7.54 -11.76
N SER A 155 16.44 -7.47 -12.57
CA SER A 155 17.76 -8.04 -12.19
C SER A 155 18.51 -7.23 -11.13
N ILE A 156 18.15 -5.95 -10.93
CA ILE A 156 18.83 -5.07 -9.97
C ILE A 156 18.11 -4.98 -8.62
N MET A 157 16.90 -5.54 -8.50
CA MET A 157 16.08 -5.46 -7.28
C MET A 157 16.76 -6.12 -6.08
N GLY A 158 17.54 -7.19 -6.31
CA GLY A 158 18.35 -7.81 -5.24
C GLY A 158 19.41 -6.85 -4.69
N ASP A 159 20.03 -6.05 -5.55
CA ASP A 159 21.04 -5.06 -5.15
C ASP A 159 20.39 -3.90 -4.40
N VAL A 160 19.23 -3.41 -4.87
CA VAL A 160 18.42 -2.38 -4.21
C VAL A 160 18.06 -2.79 -2.78
N ILE A 161 17.49 -3.99 -2.60
CA ILE A 161 17.12 -4.52 -1.27
C ILE A 161 18.35 -4.66 -0.37
N THR A 162 19.48 -5.10 -0.92
CA THR A 162 20.71 -5.30 -0.15
C THR A 162 21.28 -3.96 0.33
N LEU A 163 21.41 -2.98 -0.56
CA LEU A 163 21.92 -1.65 -0.24
C LEU A 163 20.99 -0.91 0.72
N ARG A 164 19.66 -1.02 0.55
CA ARG A 164 18.69 -0.45 1.51
C ARG A 164 18.87 -0.99 2.92
N LYS A 165 19.14 -2.30 3.07
CA LYS A 165 19.42 -2.91 4.39
C LYS A 165 20.75 -2.49 4.98
N GLU A 166 21.74 -2.19 4.13
CA GLU A 166 23.09 -1.81 4.54
C GLU A 166 23.14 -0.38 5.07
N TYR A 167 22.51 0.57 4.38
CA TYR A 167 22.55 2.01 4.72
C TYR A 167 21.33 2.48 5.53
N GLY A 168 20.21 1.77 5.46
CA GLY A 168 18.97 2.22 6.09
C GLY A 168 18.40 3.51 5.48
N TYR A 169 17.31 4.01 6.05
CA TYR A 169 16.56 5.16 5.54
C TYR A 169 17.25 6.51 5.82
N ASP A 170 18.05 6.59 6.89
CA ASP A 170 18.76 7.80 7.28
C ASP A 170 19.87 8.18 6.29
N GLU A 171 20.49 7.19 5.62
CA GLU A 171 21.63 7.39 4.73
C GLU A 171 21.31 7.13 3.27
N LEU A 172 20.27 6.32 2.97
CA LEU A 172 19.89 5.99 1.60
C LEU A 172 18.37 6.00 1.41
N VAL A 173 17.90 7.00 0.66
CA VAL A 173 16.51 7.10 0.21
C VAL A 173 16.42 6.66 -1.24
N ILE A 174 15.76 5.52 -1.49
CA ILE A 174 15.59 4.96 -2.84
C ILE A 174 14.21 5.32 -3.36
N LEU A 175 14.14 5.81 -4.59
CA LEU A 175 12.92 6.15 -5.31
C LEU A 175 12.89 5.38 -6.63
N GLU A 176 11.82 4.63 -6.88
CA GLU A 176 11.58 3.99 -8.17
C GLU A 176 10.71 4.89 -9.04
N GLU A 177 11.33 5.47 -10.06
CA GLU A 177 10.70 6.39 -10.99
C GLU A 177 10.30 5.65 -12.27
N TYR A 178 9.00 5.37 -12.42
CA TYR A 178 8.46 4.64 -13.57
C TYR A 178 8.25 5.59 -14.76
N GLY A 179 9.20 5.57 -15.71
CA GLY A 179 9.16 6.35 -16.95
C GLY A 179 8.51 5.60 -18.13
N TRP A 180 7.93 6.36 -19.07
CA TRP A 180 7.28 5.90 -20.32
C TRP A 180 6.38 4.66 -20.16
N ASP A 181 5.16 4.92 -19.73
CA ASP A 181 4.05 3.98 -19.82
C ASP A 181 3.49 3.96 -21.26
N TYR A 182 3.99 3.04 -22.10
CA TYR A 182 3.46 2.85 -23.45
C TYR A 182 2.19 2.00 -23.40
N GLY A 183 1.03 2.63 -23.17
CA GLY A 183 -0.30 2.01 -23.38
C GLY A 183 -1.33 2.26 -22.27
N ASP A 184 -2.49 1.61 -22.38
CA ASP A 184 -3.67 1.70 -21.49
C ASP A 184 -3.43 1.22 -20.03
N TYR A 185 -2.18 1.18 -19.55
CA TYR A 185 -1.77 0.57 -18.28
C TYR A 185 -1.54 1.60 -17.16
N THR A 186 -2.64 2.21 -16.71
CA THR A 186 -2.89 2.50 -15.29
C THR A 186 -1.93 3.47 -14.56
N GLY A 187 -1.59 4.63 -15.11
CA GLY A 187 -1.26 5.79 -14.27
C GLY A 187 0.00 5.72 -13.40
N TRP A 188 0.93 4.81 -13.70
CA TRP A 188 2.21 4.65 -13.00
C TRP A 188 3.21 5.76 -13.33
N GLY A 189 3.25 6.17 -14.59
CA GLY A 189 4.05 7.32 -15.03
C GLY A 189 3.30 8.62 -14.82
N ILE A 190 3.92 9.56 -14.11
CA ILE A 190 3.47 10.97 -14.06
C ILE A 190 4.33 11.83 -14.98
N ALA A 191 3.75 12.91 -15.50
CA ALA A 191 4.44 13.78 -16.46
C ALA A 191 5.73 14.39 -15.89
N ASP A 192 5.77 14.61 -14.58
CA ASP A 192 6.92 15.19 -13.90
C ASP A 192 8.11 14.23 -13.85
N VAL A 193 7.88 12.94 -13.59
CA VAL A 193 8.91 11.88 -13.66
C VAL A 193 9.52 11.81 -15.07
N ILE A 194 8.68 11.86 -16.12
CA ILE A 194 9.16 11.84 -17.51
C ILE A 194 9.99 13.10 -17.80
N SER A 195 9.50 14.27 -17.38
CA SER A 195 10.20 15.54 -17.59
C SER A 195 11.55 15.56 -16.86
N ARG A 196 11.59 15.03 -15.63
CA ARG A 196 12.79 14.90 -14.83
C ARG A 196 13.82 13.97 -15.47
N TYR A 197 13.42 12.80 -15.95
CA TYR A 197 14.31 11.91 -16.70
C TYR A 197 14.88 12.60 -17.94
N ILE A 198 14.04 13.31 -18.70
CA ILE A 198 14.48 14.02 -19.91
C ILE A 198 15.53 15.08 -19.54
N ASP A 199 15.29 15.86 -18.49
CA ASP A 199 16.24 16.87 -18.00
C ASP A 199 17.58 16.21 -17.64
N TYR A 200 17.58 15.12 -16.87
CA TYR A 200 18.81 14.41 -16.50
C TYR A 200 19.53 13.81 -17.71
N SER A 201 18.79 13.21 -18.64
CA SER A 201 19.35 12.64 -19.87
C SER A 201 20.05 13.69 -20.74
N TYR A 202 19.57 14.95 -20.69
CA TYR A 202 20.18 16.06 -21.39
C TYR A 202 21.54 16.45 -20.78
N TYR A 203 21.67 16.41 -19.44
CA TYR A 203 22.93 16.73 -18.76
C TYR A 203 24.02 15.67 -18.96
N ILE A 204 23.66 14.38 -19.03
CA ILE A 204 24.63 13.29 -19.23
C ILE A 204 25.03 13.08 -20.70
N GLY A 205 24.18 13.50 -21.65
CA GLY A 205 24.40 13.32 -23.08
C GLY A 205 23.64 12.13 -23.68
N SER A 206 23.03 12.35 -24.85
CA SER A 206 21.98 11.51 -25.45
C SER A 206 22.35 10.08 -25.88
N ASN A 207 23.61 9.67 -25.80
CA ASN A 207 24.07 8.36 -26.28
C ASN A 207 24.02 7.26 -25.21
N GLU A 208 23.56 7.61 -24.01
CA GLU A 208 23.68 6.77 -22.82
C GLU A 208 22.32 6.44 -22.17
N GLY A 209 21.23 6.65 -22.92
CA GLY A 209 19.87 6.40 -22.46
C GLY A 209 19.50 4.91 -22.38
N GLY A 210 18.72 4.55 -21.36
CA GLY A 210 18.16 3.21 -21.19
C GLY A 210 17.79 2.90 -19.74
N PHE A 211 16.83 2.00 -19.54
CA PHE A 211 16.43 1.54 -18.20
C PHE A 211 17.12 0.20 -17.86
N PRO A 212 17.54 -0.02 -16.59
CA PRO A 212 17.46 0.94 -15.48
C PRO A 212 18.53 2.04 -15.58
N ALA A 213 18.18 3.25 -15.16
CA ALA A 213 19.11 4.38 -15.03
C ALA A 213 19.11 4.84 -13.56
N ALA A 214 20.28 4.91 -12.94
CA ALA A 214 20.44 5.15 -11.51
C ALA A 214 21.24 6.43 -11.25
N TYR A 215 20.56 7.47 -10.75
CA TYR A 215 21.15 8.76 -10.42
C TYR A 215 21.24 8.92 -8.90
N PHE A 216 22.32 9.52 -8.40
CA PHE A 216 22.54 9.70 -6.97
C PHE A 216 22.79 11.16 -6.66
N ASN A 217 21.93 11.71 -5.81
CA ASN A 217 21.88 13.12 -5.44
C ASN A 217 21.79 14.05 -6.66
N GLY A 218 20.81 13.80 -7.52
CA GLY A 218 20.77 14.34 -8.87
C GLY A 218 21.77 13.63 -9.77
N VAL A 219 22.40 14.36 -10.69
CA VAL A 219 23.37 13.82 -11.67
C VAL A 219 24.81 13.93 -11.14
N ASN A 220 24.98 13.90 -9.82
CA ASN A 220 26.29 14.07 -9.18
C ASN A 220 27.12 12.78 -9.30
N GLN A 221 26.47 11.63 -9.04
CA GLN A 221 26.90 10.32 -9.53
C GLN A 221 25.82 9.71 -10.41
N PHE A 222 26.25 8.88 -11.34
CA PHE A 222 25.36 8.13 -12.21
C PHE A 222 25.94 6.75 -12.50
N VAL A 223 25.08 5.74 -12.50
CA VAL A 223 25.42 4.39 -12.96
C VAL A 223 24.58 4.03 -14.17
N TYR A 224 25.27 3.89 -15.29
CA TYR A 224 24.69 3.50 -16.57
C TYR A 224 24.10 2.09 -16.52
N TYR A 225 23.12 1.83 -17.40
CA TYR A 225 22.52 0.50 -17.51
C TYR A 225 23.57 -0.59 -17.79
N GLY A 226 24.64 -0.28 -18.53
CA GLY A 226 25.73 -1.20 -18.86
C GLY A 226 26.56 -1.62 -17.65
N ASP A 227 26.69 -0.72 -16.68
CA ASP A 227 27.52 -0.85 -15.49
C ASP A 227 26.69 -1.13 -14.22
N ARG A 228 25.39 -1.45 -14.38
CA ARG A 228 24.51 -1.83 -13.27
C ARG A 228 25.09 -2.98 -12.44
N GLY A 229 24.96 -2.87 -11.13
CA GLY A 229 25.34 -3.92 -10.20
C GLY A 229 25.77 -3.35 -8.85
N TYR A 230 25.62 -4.15 -7.81
CA TYR A 230 25.93 -3.82 -6.43
C TYR A 230 27.22 -2.99 -6.25
N THR A 231 28.35 -3.44 -6.82
CA THR A 231 29.65 -2.76 -6.64
C THR A 231 29.65 -1.32 -7.13
N ASN A 232 29.06 -1.05 -8.30
CA ASN A 232 29.07 0.29 -8.88
C ASN A 232 28.03 1.20 -8.20
N TYR A 233 26.88 0.65 -7.82
CA TYR A 233 25.90 1.39 -7.02
C TYR A 233 26.47 1.77 -5.65
N LYS A 234 27.13 0.82 -4.97
CA LYS A 234 27.79 1.07 -3.70
C LYS A 234 28.87 2.16 -3.82
N ALA A 235 29.72 2.10 -4.84
CA ALA A 235 30.74 3.12 -5.07
C ALA A 235 30.14 4.51 -5.29
N ALA A 236 29.01 4.61 -6.01
CA ALA A 236 28.30 5.86 -6.21
C ALA A 236 27.68 6.39 -4.90
N ILE A 237 27.08 5.51 -4.09
CA ILE A 237 26.53 5.87 -2.77
C ILE A 237 27.63 6.38 -1.84
N GLU A 238 28.74 5.65 -1.71
CA GLU A 238 29.86 6.02 -0.84
C GLU A 238 30.49 7.36 -1.26
N ALA A 239 30.62 7.61 -2.58
CA ALA A 239 31.11 8.88 -3.09
C ALA A 239 30.22 10.09 -2.71
N GLU A 240 28.92 9.88 -2.52
CA GLU A 240 28.01 10.92 -2.04
C GLU A 240 27.94 10.98 -0.52
N ILE A 241 27.96 9.86 0.21
CA ILE A 241 27.95 9.82 1.69
C ILE A 241 29.19 10.52 2.26
N ASP A 242 30.35 10.36 1.64
CA ASP A 242 31.62 10.93 2.11
C ASP A 242 31.70 12.47 1.99
N LYS A 243 30.71 13.09 1.32
CA LYS A 243 30.65 14.55 1.20
C LYS A 243 30.15 15.21 2.50
N PRO A 244 30.49 16.49 2.73
CA PRO A 244 30.09 17.17 3.96
C PRO A 244 28.57 17.24 4.18
N PHE A 245 28.15 17.01 5.41
CA PHE A 245 26.79 17.30 5.90
C PHE A 245 26.70 18.80 6.22
N ILE A 246 26.12 19.56 5.28
CA ILE A 246 26.07 21.04 5.32
C ILE A 246 24.67 21.61 5.53
N VAL A 247 23.64 20.79 5.36
CA VAL A 247 22.23 21.16 5.53
C VAL A 247 21.56 20.11 6.40
N SER A 248 20.89 20.55 7.47
CA SER A 248 19.97 19.72 8.24
C SER A 248 18.53 20.00 7.81
N ILE A 249 17.72 18.95 7.66
CA ILE A 249 16.29 19.05 7.41
C ILE A 249 15.57 18.50 8.64
N THR A 250 14.65 19.26 9.20
CA THR A 250 13.67 18.79 10.19
C THR A 250 12.29 18.95 9.58
N ALA A 251 11.46 17.91 9.61
CA ALA A 251 10.11 17.99 9.05
C ALA A 251 9.13 17.10 9.78
N GLY A 252 7.91 17.59 9.93
CA GLY A 252 6.71 16.81 10.23
C GLY A 252 5.78 16.81 9.02
N TYR A 253 4.86 15.86 8.99
CA TYR A 253 3.83 15.79 7.96
C TYR A 253 2.45 16.01 8.56
N SER A 254 1.44 16.00 7.71
CA SER A 254 0.03 16.03 8.09
C SER A 254 -0.79 15.52 6.90
N VAL A 255 -1.66 14.52 7.08
CA VAL A 255 -2.53 14.02 6.00
C VAL A 255 -4.00 14.34 6.30
N SER A 256 -4.68 14.87 5.28
CA SER A 256 -6.11 15.17 5.30
C SER A 256 -6.76 14.70 4.00
N GLY A 257 -7.51 13.61 4.05
CA GLY A 257 -8.08 12.98 2.87
C GLY A 257 -6.97 12.49 1.91
N ARG A 258 -6.91 13.07 0.70
CA ARG A 258 -5.87 12.77 -0.30
C ARG A 258 -4.85 13.91 -0.44
N THR A 259 -4.70 14.71 0.60
CA THR A 259 -3.76 15.81 0.67
C THR A 259 -2.72 15.51 1.74
N VAL A 260 -1.45 15.61 1.36
CA VAL A 260 -0.29 15.50 2.25
C VAL A 260 0.38 16.86 2.32
N THR A 261 0.56 17.38 3.53
CA THR A 261 1.28 18.63 3.80
C THR A 261 2.49 18.35 4.67
N ILE A 262 3.65 18.83 4.26
CA ILE A 262 4.94 18.69 4.96
C ILE A 262 5.39 20.06 5.40
N ASN A 263 5.66 20.22 6.69
CA ASN A 263 6.15 21.47 7.25
C ASN A 263 7.46 21.19 7.98
N GLY A 264 8.39 22.14 7.92
CA GLY A 264 9.69 21.92 8.52
C GLY A 264 10.64 23.09 8.39
N ASN A 265 11.90 22.81 8.73
CA ASN A 265 13.00 23.75 8.70
C ASN A 265 14.18 23.17 7.92
N ILE A 266 14.81 24.02 7.10
CA ILE A 266 16.13 23.78 6.51
C ILE A 266 17.13 24.62 7.31
N THR A 267 18.12 23.99 7.95
CA THR A 267 19.15 24.68 8.72
C THR A 267 20.51 24.53 8.05
N ASN A 268 21.22 25.64 7.84
CA ASN A 268 22.62 25.60 7.42
C ASN A 268 23.51 25.22 8.61
N VAL A 269 24.10 24.02 8.55
CA VAL A 269 25.00 23.51 9.60
C VAL A 269 26.48 23.62 9.20
N SER A 270 26.76 24.28 8.08
CA SER A 270 28.11 24.61 7.62
C SER A 270 28.57 25.98 8.13
N ALA A 271 29.87 26.25 7.99
CA ALA A 271 30.46 27.53 8.35
C ALA A 271 30.22 28.64 7.31
N ASP A 272 29.94 28.26 6.06
CA ASP A 272 29.81 29.19 4.93
C ASP A 272 28.34 29.46 4.62
N ALA A 273 28.05 30.65 4.08
CA ALA A 273 26.72 30.96 3.60
C ALA A 273 26.38 30.10 2.36
N LEU A 274 25.22 29.47 2.37
CA LEU A 274 24.67 28.75 1.24
C LEU A 274 23.79 29.70 0.43
N ASN A 275 23.75 29.56 -0.90
CA ASN A 275 23.01 30.47 -1.76
C ASN A 275 22.29 29.69 -2.86
N ASN A 276 21.16 30.24 -3.29
CA ASN A 276 20.38 29.72 -4.41
C ASN A 276 20.06 28.22 -4.21
N LEU A 277 19.35 27.91 -3.13
CA LEU A 277 18.82 26.59 -2.83
C LEU A 277 17.33 26.53 -3.18
N VAL A 278 16.84 25.33 -3.44
CA VAL A 278 15.40 25.06 -3.53
C VAL A 278 15.04 23.89 -2.63
N VAL A 279 13.82 23.93 -2.08
CA VAL A 279 13.26 22.85 -1.27
C VAL A 279 12.14 22.19 -2.07
N GLU A 280 12.20 20.88 -2.19
CA GLU A 280 11.26 20.08 -2.98
C GLU A 280 10.91 18.81 -2.22
N ALA A 281 9.90 18.09 -2.69
CA ALA A 281 9.59 16.77 -2.17
C ALA A 281 9.07 15.83 -3.24
N MET A 282 9.23 14.53 -3.02
CA MET A 282 8.51 13.50 -3.77
C MET A 282 7.64 12.68 -2.83
N VAL A 283 6.42 12.44 -3.27
CA VAL A 283 5.48 11.52 -2.62
C VAL A 283 5.50 10.22 -3.38
N TYR A 284 5.69 9.10 -2.69
CA TYR A 284 5.75 7.79 -3.32
C TYR A 284 4.98 6.75 -2.52
N GLU A 285 4.61 5.66 -3.19
CA GLU A 285 3.78 4.60 -2.63
C GLU A 285 4.56 3.27 -2.64
N ASN A 286 4.51 2.55 -1.52
CA ASN A 286 5.01 1.18 -1.42
C ASN A 286 3.88 0.15 -1.61
N ASP A 287 4.25 -1.11 -1.79
CA ASP A 287 3.34 -2.25 -1.89
C ASP A 287 2.29 -2.16 -3.02
N VAL A 288 2.67 -1.54 -4.15
CA VAL A 288 1.75 -1.37 -5.29
C VAL A 288 1.73 -2.62 -6.15
N TYR A 289 0.57 -3.26 -6.29
CA TYR A 289 0.43 -4.45 -7.14
C TYR A 289 0.59 -4.13 -8.63
N SER A 290 1.57 -4.77 -9.28
CA SER A 290 1.77 -4.71 -10.72
C SER A 290 1.21 -5.94 -11.41
N GLU A 291 0.14 -5.78 -12.19
CA GLU A 291 -0.45 -6.86 -13.00
C GLU A 291 0.55 -7.47 -13.99
N LYS A 292 1.51 -6.67 -14.48
CA LYS A 292 2.50 -7.13 -15.46
C LYS A 292 3.53 -8.09 -14.88
N TRP A 293 3.94 -7.81 -13.65
CA TRP A 293 4.95 -8.62 -12.97
C TRP A 293 4.34 -9.61 -12.00
N GLU A 294 3.01 -9.58 -11.84
CA GLU A 294 2.23 -10.39 -10.90
C GLU A 294 2.81 -10.32 -9.48
N LYS A 295 3.26 -9.12 -9.08
CA LYS A 295 3.89 -8.86 -7.78
C LYS A 295 3.74 -7.39 -7.37
N ASN A 296 3.94 -7.15 -6.08
CA ASN A 296 4.01 -5.79 -5.55
C ASN A 296 5.38 -5.17 -5.84
N VAL A 297 5.40 -3.86 -6.07
CA VAL A 297 6.61 -3.05 -6.24
C VAL A 297 6.57 -1.88 -5.26
N ASP A 298 7.75 -1.43 -4.86
CA ASP A 298 7.93 -0.40 -3.85
C ASP A 298 8.45 0.89 -4.47
N HIS A 299 8.41 1.97 -3.69
CA HIS A 299 9.03 3.26 -4.00
C HIS A 299 8.47 3.96 -5.25
N VAL A 300 7.22 3.70 -5.61
CA VAL A 300 6.60 4.21 -6.83
C VAL A 300 6.28 5.70 -6.66
N VAL A 301 7.00 6.57 -7.36
CA VAL A 301 6.73 8.03 -7.28
C VAL A 301 5.34 8.36 -7.82
N ARG A 302 4.56 9.09 -7.01
CA ARG A 302 3.16 9.47 -7.28
C ARG A 302 2.98 10.96 -7.50
N ASP A 303 3.85 11.78 -6.91
CA ASP A 303 3.85 13.22 -7.10
C ASP A 303 5.25 13.79 -6.84
N ILE A 304 5.59 14.88 -7.53
CA ILE A 304 6.81 15.66 -7.31
C ILE A 304 6.38 17.09 -7.03
N ILE A 305 6.56 17.54 -5.79
CA ILE A 305 6.27 18.92 -5.39
C ILE A 305 7.49 19.77 -5.71
N THR A 306 7.44 20.46 -6.85
CA THR A 306 8.57 21.26 -7.32
C THR A 306 8.64 22.63 -6.65
N TYR A 307 9.82 23.25 -6.64
CA TYR A 307 9.97 24.63 -6.17
C TYR A 307 9.23 25.65 -7.04
N LYS A 308 8.97 25.31 -8.31
CA LYS A 308 8.19 26.14 -9.23
C LYS A 308 6.72 26.18 -8.86
N GLU A 309 6.20 25.11 -8.29
CA GLU A 309 4.82 25.00 -7.82
C GLU A 309 4.66 25.55 -6.40
N SER A 310 5.59 25.21 -5.51
CA SER A 310 5.52 25.58 -4.08
C SER A 310 6.08 26.96 -3.77
N GLY A 311 6.96 27.51 -4.61
CA GLY A 311 7.67 28.76 -4.37
C GLY A 311 8.77 28.68 -3.30
N GLN A 312 9.16 27.48 -2.87
CA GLN A 312 10.15 27.27 -1.80
C GLN A 312 11.58 27.46 -2.33
N THR A 313 12.01 28.71 -2.41
CA THR A 313 13.36 29.13 -2.85
C THR A 313 14.09 29.86 -1.73
N ILE A 314 15.39 29.57 -1.58
CA ILE A 314 16.27 30.19 -0.57
C ILE A 314 17.40 30.93 -1.30
N ASP A 315 17.33 32.26 -1.35
CA ASP A 315 18.34 33.09 -2.02
C ASP A 315 19.70 33.00 -1.31
N SER A 316 19.69 33.08 0.02
CA SER A 316 20.85 32.95 0.90
C SER A 316 20.45 32.39 2.25
N LEU A 317 21.32 31.58 2.85
CA LEU A 317 21.16 30.98 4.17
C LEU A 317 22.51 31.06 4.89
N SER A 318 22.61 31.95 5.86
CA SER A 318 23.82 32.16 6.67
C SER A 318 24.11 30.94 7.55
N ALA A 319 25.33 30.83 8.08
CA ALA A 319 25.65 29.77 9.05
C ALA A 319 24.68 29.80 10.23
N GLU A 320 24.18 28.63 10.65
CA GLU A 320 23.18 28.44 11.72
C GLU A 320 21.78 29.02 11.43
N GLU A 321 21.58 29.69 10.30
CA GLU A 321 20.27 30.21 9.90
C GLU A 321 19.34 29.06 9.49
N SER A 322 18.05 29.23 9.81
CA SER A 322 17.00 28.27 9.45
C SER A 322 15.95 28.93 8.55
N TYR A 323 15.47 28.18 7.58
CA TYR A 323 14.40 28.55 6.67
C TYR A 323 13.20 27.61 6.89
N GLU A 324 12.06 28.18 7.28
CA GLU A 324 10.80 27.46 7.39
C GLU A 324 10.21 27.20 6.00
N PHE A 325 9.78 25.96 5.75
CA PHE A 325 9.13 25.58 4.50
C PHE A 325 7.78 24.90 4.74
N SER A 326 6.93 24.95 3.71
CA SER A 326 5.68 24.20 3.64
C SER A 326 5.48 23.67 2.22
N LEU A 327 5.33 22.36 2.08
CA LEU A 327 5.11 21.66 0.82
C LEU A 327 3.77 20.93 0.90
N THR A 328 2.95 20.99 -0.14
CA THR A 328 1.64 20.31 -0.15
C THR A 328 1.43 19.58 -1.48
N SER A 329 1.17 18.28 -1.39
CA SER A 329 0.63 17.48 -2.49
C SER A 329 -0.87 17.32 -2.29
N SER A 330 -1.67 17.83 -3.22
CA SER A 330 -3.12 17.67 -3.24
C SER A 330 -3.62 16.79 -4.39
N ASN A 331 -2.71 16.17 -5.15
CA ASN A 331 -3.01 15.43 -6.37
C ASN A 331 -2.72 13.93 -6.24
N LEU A 332 -3.04 13.35 -5.08
CA LEU A 332 -2.79 11.94 -4.80
C LEU A 332 -3.93 11.04 -5.26
N SER A 333 -4.68 11.41 -6.31
CA SER A 333 -5.84 10.66 -6.81
C SER A 333 -5.51 9.26 -7.34
N LYS A 334 -4.24 9.04 -7.71
CA LYS A 334 -3.72 7.78 -8.25
C LYS A 334 -3.04 6.86 -7.22
N VAL A 335 -2.92 7.31 -5.97
CA VAL A 335 -2.48 6.44 -4.87
C VAL A 335 -3.55 5.38 -4.61
N HIS A 336 -3.16 4.14 -4.43
CA HIS A 336 -4.08 3.04 -4.13
C HIS A 336 -4.38 2.98 -2.64
N ASP A 337 -3.33 3.08 -1.82
CA ASP A 337 -3.40 3.04 -0.37
C ASP A 337 -2.68 4.25 0.25
N MET A 338 -3.47 5.17 0.81
CA MET A 338 -2.94 6.36 1.50
C MET A 338 -2.13 6.01 2.76
N SER A 339 -2.25 4.79 3.29
CA SER A 339 -1.49 4.34 4.47
C SER A 339 -0.08 3.83 4.14
N ASN A 340 0.22 3.58 2.85
CA ASN A 340 1.54 3.16 2.36
C ASN A 340 2.24 4.27 1.56
N ILE A 341 1.89 5.53 1.84
CA ILE A 341 2.58 6.68 1.26
C ILE A 341 3.77 7.03 2.11
N HIS A 342 4.87 7.33 1.44
CA HIS A 342 6.07 7.89 2.02
C HIS A 342 6.45 9.19 1.31
N VAL A 343 7.27 10.00 1.97
CA VAL A 343 7.75 11.26 1.42
C VAL A 343 9.26 11.36 1.55
N VAL A 344 9.89 11.95 0.54
CA VAL A 344 11.25 12.46 0.65
C VAL A 344 11.22 13.97 0.47
N VAL A 345 11.72 14.71 1.46
CA VAL A 345 12.01 16.15 1.32
C VAL A 345 13.47 16.28 0.95
N TYR A 346 13.81 17.14 -0.01
CA TYR A 346 15.19 17.31 -0.41
C TYR A 346 15.52 18.76 -0.76
N VAL A 347 16.79 19.12 -0.56
CA VAL A 347 17.35 20.43 -0.88
C VAL A 347 18.28 20.29 -2.08
N GLN A 348 18.02 21.07 -3.12
CA GLN A 348 18.74 20.97 -4.39
C GLN A 348 19.38 22.31 -4.77
N LEU A 349 20.49 22.23 -5.52
CA LEU A 349 21.11 23.34 -6.22
C LEU A 349 20.55 23.42 -7.65
N PRO A 350 19.52 24.25 -7.93
CA PRO A 350 18.79 24.22 -9.19
C PRO A 350 19.65 24.67 -10.39
N ASN A 351 20.69 25.46 -10.14
CA ASN A 351 21.61 25.97 -11.17
C ASN A 351 22.92 25.18 -11.25
N SER A 352 23.09 24.14 -10.42
CA SER A 352 24.23 23.23 -10.55
C SER A 352 24.15 22.49 -11.88
N PRO A 353 25.27 22.32 -12.62
CA PRO A 353 25.29 21.53 -13.85
C PRO A 353 24.90 20.06 -13.63
N THR A 354 24.95 19.57 -12.39
CA THR A 354 24.54 18.22 -12.02
C THR A 354 23.19 18.17 -11.30
N LYS A 355 22.51 19.31 -11.11
CA LYS A 355 21.28 19.40 -10.29
C LYS A 355 21.46 18.76 -8.91
N GLU A 356 22.63 19.00 -8.31
CA GLU A 356 23.05 18.33 -7.08
C GLU A 356 22.01 18.49 -5.96
N ILE A 357 21.60 17.36 -5.40
CA ILE A 357 20.83 17.29 -4.17
C ILE A 357 21.82 17.25 -3.01
N ILE A 358 21.83 18.30 -2.20
CA ILE A 358 22.81 18.44 -1.12
C ILE A 358 22.37 17.79 0.18
N GLN A 359 21.06 17.54 0.34
CA GLN A 359 20.50 16.75 1.43
C GLN A 359 19.11 16.21 1.09
N ALA A 360 18.76 15.07 1.67
CA ALA A 360 17.42 14.48 1.65
C ALA A 360 16.99 14.00 3.05
N LEU A 361 15.68 13.96 3.28
CA LEU A 361 15.04 13.46 4.49
C LEU A 361 13.90 12.52 4.07
N TYR A 362 13.97 11.27 4.51
CA TYR A 362 12.86 10.33 4.42
C TYR A 362 11.86 10.55 5.56
N ILE A 363 10.58 10.47 5.22
CA ILE A 363 9.45 10.47 6.13
C ILE A 363 8.60 9.25 5.77
N GLU A 364 8.38 8.38 6.76
CA GLU A 364 7.54 7.20 6.61
C GLU A 364 6.07 7.57 6.45
#